data_AF-A0A016TS94-F1
#
_entry.id   AF-A0A016TS94-F1
#
_cell.length_a   1.000
_cell.length_b   1.000
_cell.length_c   1.000
_cell.angle_alpha   90.00
_cell.angle_beta   90.00
_cell.angle_gamma   90.00
#
_symmetry.space_group_name_H-M   'P 1'
#
loop_
_entity.id
_entity.type
_entity.pdbx_description
1 polymer ?
#
loop_
_entity_poly.entity_id
_entity_poly.type
_entity_poly.pdbx_seq_one_letter_code
_entity_poly.pdbx_strand_id
1 'polypeptide(L)'
;MDTSPSYEEPCSEPTLDGEQEILLKLLEDNSTPYAKAASALYFRRIFTTDLPSDTSNPRKYARLVELLLSIISNDTHPSDTRVNAAWAITNMACMSETINHLIVDKGGIEVLMSGVISGTGEFRIQCIWAMGNIAADCGSCKEKCRNTGLVTVLARLLSQRVHTDLSDLKNIVWCVMNLLRGGIRNGTVPISTIEMLVRSLFTLSKKYDVWMELAKDCLWSLASIADDMHQGTQIDVVLNEPGLIDLAFEILDSQYVDLHHGALRILGNIITGNDMQTAAVVAHPRFYDILCRSISYQSRSDVRREAAWMCSNIAASSQDHMDLLFLDWNIFAMLLDGVRSSEKKLRKVVPTHVQMNWPITAQRHTSCHAPIRTHLMHVRACKIE
;
A
#
# COMPACT_ATOMS: atom_id res chain seq x y z
N MET A 1 46.41 -1.05 -45.91
CA MET A 1 45.94 0.01 -44.99
C MET A 1 44.73 0.60 -45.64
N ASP A 2 43.58 -0.01 -45.38
CA ASP A 2 42.31 0.35 -46.01
C ASP A 2 41.53 1.23 -45.03
N THR A 3 41.13 2.38 -45.51
CA THR A 3 40.39 3.42 -44.81
C THR A 3 38.92 3.06 -44.71
N SER A 4 38.32 3.21 -43.53
CA SER A 4 36.88 3.39 -43.38
C SER A 4 36.63 4.42 -42.28
N PRO A 5 36.03 5.58 -42.58
CA PRO A 5 35.57 6.51 -41.55
C PRO A 5 34.35 5.91 -40.86
N SER A 6 34.37 5.85 -39.53
CA SER A 6 33.19 5.54 -38.73
C SER A 6 32.16 6.65 -38.95
N TYR A 7 31.11 6.36 -39.70
CA TYR A 7 29.89 7.16 -39.70
C TYR A 7 29.24 7.00 -38.33
N GLU A 8 29.36 8.02 -37.47
CA GLU A 8 28.42 8.20 -36.37
C GLU A 8 27.07 8.56 -36.99
N GLU A 9 26.10 7.65 -36.90
CA GLU A 9 24.70 7.97 -37.21
C GLU A 9 24.23 9.12 -36.31
N PRO A 10 23.56 10.16 -36.86
CA PRO A 10 22.90 11.15 -36.03
C PRO A 10 21.81 10.41 -35.23
N CYS A 11 21.86 10.52 -33.90
CA CYS A 11 20.85 9.99 -33.01
C CYS A 11 19.54 10.75 -33.26
N SER A 12 18.75 10.31 -34.25
CA SER A 12 17.42 10.84 -34.51
C SER A 12 16.53 10.45 -33.33
N GLU A 13 16.01 11.46 -32.63
CA GLU A 13 15.03 11.20 -31.59
C GLU A 13 13.84 10.44 -32.22
N PRO A 14 13.40 9.34 -31.60
CA PRO A 14 12.19 8.63 -32.04
C PRO A 14 10.99 9.60 -32.01
N THR A 15 10.27 9.73 -33.11
CA THR A 15 9.15 10.68 -33.23
C THR A 15 7.82 10.02 -32.91
N LEU A 16 6.84 10.84 -32.54
CA LEU A 16 5.45 10.41 -32.48
C LEU A 16 4.93 10.19 -33.93
N ASP A 17 3.77 9.57 -34.11
CA ASP A 17 3.17 9.51 -35.46
C ASP A 17 2.84 10.92 -35.99
N GLY A 18 2.60 11.06 -37.30
CA GLY A 18 2.45 12.38 -37.93
C GLY A 18 1.28 13.22 -37.38
N GLU A 19 0.23 12.59 -36.87
CA GLU A 19 -0.89 13.28 -36.21
C GLU A 19 -0.49 13.77 -34.82
N GLN A 20 0.16 12.91 -34.04
CA GLN A 20 0.67 13.23 -32.71
C GLN A 20 1.73 14.34 -32.74
N GLU A 21 2.60 14.40 -33.74
CA GLU A 21 3.57 15.49 -33.93
C GLU A 21 2.90 16.85 -34.16
N ILE A 22 1.79 16.89 -34.92
CA ILE A 22 1.01 18.11 -35.12
C ILE A 22 0.39 18.54 -33.79
N LEU A 23 -0.23 17.61 -33.07
CA LEU A 23 -0.87 17.87 -31.79
C LEU A 23 0.14 18.28 -30.71
N LEU A 24 1.34 17.71 -30.72
CA LEU A 24 2.43 18.11 -29.84
C LEU A 24 2.78 19.59 -30.01
N LYS A 25 2.87 20.07 -31.26
CA LYS A 25 3.10 21.50 -31.56
C LYS A 25 1.97 22.40 -31.04
N LEU A 26 0.74 21.91 -30.99
CA LEU A 26 -0.39 22.66 -30.44
C LEU A 26 -0.34 22.86 -28.92
N LEU A 27 0.53 22.14 -28.20
CA LEU A 27 0.77 22.33 -26.77
C LEU A 27 1.76 23.46 -26.47
N GLU A 28 2.52 23.94 -27.47
CA GLU A 28 3.55 24.96 -27.30
C GLU A 28 2.98 26.34 -26.97
N ASP A 29 3.81 27.19 -26.36
CA ASP A 29 3.38 28.48 -25.81
C ASP A 29 2.71 29.41 -26.83
N ASN A 30 3.15 29.36 -28.09
CA ASN A 30 2.62 30.13 -29.22
C ASN A 30 1.19 29.72 -29.65
N SER A 31 0.68 28.58 -29.17
CA SER A 31 -0.63 28.06 -29.56
C SER A 31 -1.77 28.66 -28.73
N THR A 32 -2.95 28.74 -29.34
CA THR A 32 -4.15 29.29 -28.69
C THR A 32 -4.56 28.43 -27.48
N PRO A 33 -5.23 29.00 -26.46
CA PRO A 33 -5.75 28.22 -25.33
C PRO A 33 -6.67 27.07 -25.74
N TYR A 34 -7.47 27.27 -26.80
CA TYR A 34 -8.34 26.24 -27.36
C TYR A 34 -7.56 25.10 -28.00
N ALA A 35 -6.51 25.41 -28.77
CA ALA A 35 -5.64 24.40 -29.38
C ALA A 35 -4.92 23.56 -28.31
N LYS A 36 -4.42 24.19 -27.25
CA LYS A 36 -3.83 23.50 -26.09
C LYS A 36 -4.83 22.58 -25.40
N ALA A 37 -6.05 23.06 -25.16
CA ALA A 37 -7.11 22.26 -24.54
C ALA A 37 -7.47 21.02 -25.37
N ALA A 38 -7.66 21.20 -26.69
CA ALA A 38 -7.99 20.11 -27.60
C ALA A 38 -6.86 19.07 -27.68
N SER A 39 -5.61 19.53 -27.78
CA SER A 39 -4.44 18.65 -27.83
C SER A 39 -4.23 17.89 -26.51
N ALA A 40 -4.35 18.56 -25.35
CA ALA A 40 -4.24 17.90 -24.04
C ALA A 40 -5.34 16.85 -23.86
N LEU A 41 -6.58 17.13 -24.31
CA LEU A 41 -7.68 16.17 -24.29
C LEU A 41 -7.42 14.96 -25.21
N TYR A 42 -6.82 15.18 -26.39
CA TYR A 42 -6.42 14.10 -27.28
C TYR A 42 -5.41 13.17 -26.59
N PHE A 43 -4.32 13.72 -26.06
CA PHE A 43 -3.29 12.92 -25.39
C PHE A 43 -3.84 12.20 -24.15
N ARG A 44 -4.70 12.86 -23.38
CA ARG A 44 -5.44 12.19 -22.30
C ARG A 44 -6.18 10.95 -22.81
N ARG A 45 -6.90 11.04 -23.93
CA ARG A 45 -7.72 9.94 -24.46
C ARG A 45 -6.89 8.81 -25.06
N ILE A 46 -5.86 9.10 -25.86
CA ILE A 46 -5.09 8.05 -26.53
C ILE A 46 -4.39 7.11 -25.53
N PHE A 47 -4.00 7.63 -24.37
CA PHE A 47 -3.40 6.82 -23.31
C PHE A 47 -4.40 6.01 -22.47
N THR A 48 -5.70 6.03 -22.77
CA THR A 48 -6.72 5.21 -22.06
C THR A 48 -7.05 3.89 -22.76
N THR A 49 -6.98 3.83 -24.08
CA THR A 49 -7.64 2.77 -24.87
C THR A 49 -6.79 1.54 -25.14
N ASP A 50 -5.47 1.63 -25.05
CA ASP A 50 -4.52 0.53 -24.97
C ASP A 50 -3.19 1.19 -24.60
N LEU A 51 -2.63 0.90 -23.42
CA LEU A 51 -1.28 1.36 -23.08
C LEU A 51 -0.37 0.86 -24.20
N PRO A 52 0.34 1.73 -24.95
CA PRO A 52 1.14 1.30 -26.08
C PRO A 52 2.04 0.15 -25.62
N SER A 53 1.75 -1.06 -26.09
CA SER A 53 2.54 -2.27 -25.78
C SER A 53 3.99 -2.08 -26.19
N ASP A 54 4.23 -1.11 -27.08
CA ASP A 54 5.53 -0.66 -27.54
C ASP A 54 6.00 0.63 -26.85
N THR A 55 6.49 0.47 -25.62
CA THR A 55 7.44 1.40 -24.98
C THR A 55 8.89 1.08 -25.38
N SER A 56 9.17 0.55 -26.59
CA SER A 56 10.55 0.30 -27.02
C SER A 56 11.44 1.53 -26.92
N ASN A 57 10.87 2.73 -27.07
CA ASN A 57 11.60 3.98 -26.89
C ASN A 57 10.81 5.07 -26.12
N PRO A 58 10.89 5.07 -24.78
CA PRO A 58 10.21 6.05 -23.92
C PRO A 58 10.64 7.50 -24.17
N ARG A 59 11.83 7.72 -24.75
CA ARG A 59 12.36 9.06 -25.03
C ARG A 59 11.51 9.86 -26.01
N LYS A 60 10.72 9.21 -26.88
CA LYS A 60 9.80 9.89 -27.80
C LYS A 60 8.76 10.76 -27.09
N TYR A 61 8.47 10.46 -25.83
CA TYR A 61 7.52 11.21 -25.03
C TYR A 61 8.15 12.33 -24.21
N ALA A 62 9.48 12.53 -24.26
CA ALA A 62 10.16 13.51 -23.41
C ALA A 62 9.63 14.93 -23.62
N ARG A 63 9.47 15.35 -24.87
CA ARG A 63 8.91 16.66 -25.22
C ARG A 63 7.44 16.80 -24.82
N LEU A 64 6.66 15.73 -24.97
CA LEU A 64 5.26 15.72 -24.55
C LEU A 64 5.14 15.90 -23.04
N VAL A 65 5.93 15.16 -22.26
CA VAL A 65 5.96 15.29 -20.79
C VAL A 65 6.30 16.72 -20.38
N GLU A 66 7.35 17.32 -20.96
CA GLU A 66 7.71 18.71 -20.68
C GLU A 66 6.57 19.70 -20.92
N LEU A 67 5.91 19.60 -22.08
CA LEU A 67 4.82 20.51 -22.44
C LEU A 67 3.59 20.32 -21.54
N LEU A 68 3.23 19.08 -21.20
CA LEU A 68 2.13 18.80 -20.28
C LEU A 68 2.44 19.33 -18.87
N LEU A 69 3.67 19.14 -18.36
CA LEU A 69 4.09 19.69 -17.07
C LEU A 69 4.12 21.22 -17.06
N SER A 70 4.54 21.85 -18.16
CA SER A 70 4.45 23.31 -18.35
C SER A 70 3.01 23.80 -18.22
N ILE A 71 2.07 23.11 -18.89
CA ILE A 71 0.64 23.44 -18.80
C ILE A 71 0.11 23.28 -17.37
N ILE A 72 0.49 22.20 -16.66
CA ILE A 72 0.04 21.96 -15.28
C ILE A 72 0.52 23.05 -14.33
N SER A 73 1.78 23.48 -14.47
CA SER A 73 2.44 24.45 -13.58
C SER A 73 1.98 25.90 -13.81
N ASN A 74 1.48 26.23 -15.00
CA ASN A 74 1.03 27.58 -15.33
C ASN A 74 -0.45 27.79 -14.99
N ASP A 75 -0.71 28.58 -13.95
CA ASP A 75 -2.04 28.92 -13.45
C ASP A 75 -2.85 29.86 -14.36
N THR A 76 -2.21 30.48 -15.36
CA THR A 76 -2.89 31.30 -16.37
C THR A 76 -3.69 30.46 -17.38
N HIS A 77 -3.44 29.15 -17.45
CA HIS A 77 -4.21 28.26 -18.31
C HIS A 77 -5.60 27.95 -17.74
N PRO A 78 -6.63 27.78 -18.60
CA PRO A 78 -7.95 27.35 -18.16
C PRO A 78 -7.90 26.05 -17.35
N SER A 79 -8.76 25.95 -16.33
CA SER A 79 -8.85 24.78 -15.45
C SER A 79 -8.96 23.48 -16.24
N ASP A 80 -9.84 23.41 -17.23
CA ASP A 80 -10.05 22.20 -18.04
C ASP A 80 -8.79 21.77 -18.82
N THR A 81 -7.99 22.72 -19.30
CA THR A 81 -6.72 22.43 -19.97
C THR A 81 -5.72 21.82 -18.99
N ARG A 82 -5.63 22.38 -17.78
CA ARG A 82 -4.75 21.86 -16.71
C ARG A 82 -5.20 20.48 -16.23
N VAL A 83 -6.50 20.26 -16.09
CA VAL A 83 -7.10 18.95 -15.78
C VAL A 83 -6.74 17.93 -16.85
N ASN A 84 -6.94 18.25 -18.13
CA ASN A 84 -6.62 17.33 -19.23
C ASN A 84 -5.12 17.01 -19.29
N ALA A 85 -4.25 18.00 -19.05
CA ALA A 85 -2.81 17.78 -19.00
C ALA A 85 -2.40 16.88 -17.82
N ALA A 86 -2.92 17.15 -16.61
CA ALA A 86 -2.67 16.31 -15.44
C ALA A 86 -3.19 14.88 -15.63
N TRP A 87 -4.34 14.71 -16.28
CA TRP A 87 -4.90 13.41 -16.58
C TRP A 87 -4.09 12.65 -17.64
N ALA A 88 -3.57 13.35 -18.67
CA ALA A 88 -2.63 12.74 -19.61
C ALA A 88 -1.38 12.20 -18.88
N ILE A 89 -0.78 12.99 -17.98
CA ILE A 89 0.34 12.54 -17.12
C ILE A 89 -0.06 11.36 -16.24
N THR A 90 -1.28 11.37 -15.68
CA THR A 90 -1.82 10.28 -14.85
C THR A 90 -1.86 8.96 -15.63
N ASN A 91 -2.37 8.98 -16.86
CA ASN A 91 -2.42 7.80 -17.73
C ASN A 91 -1.02 7.35 -18.15
N MET A 92 -0.13 8.30 -18.43
CA MET A 92 1.27 8.00 -18.76
C MET A 92 2.02 7.31 -17.62
N ALA A 93 1.75 7.70 -16.37
CA ALA A 93 2.36 7.09 -15.19
C ALA A 93 2.03 5.58 -15.06
N CYS A 94 0.96 5.08 -15.68
CA CYS A 94 0.63 3.66 -15.72
C CYS A 94 1.31 2.88 -16.87
N MET A 95 2.05 3.55 -17.76
CA MET A 95 2.62 2.90 -18.96
C MET A 95 3.82 2.02 -18.65
N SER A 96 4.79 2.52 -17.89
CA SER A 96 5.99 1.76 -17.50
C SER A 96 6.78 2.50 -16.43
N GLU A 97 7.68 1.77 -15.74
CA GLU A 97 8.63 2.37 -14.82
C GLU A 97 9.54 3.42 -15.51
N THR A 98 9.94 3.19 -16.77
CA THR A 98 10.76 4.15 -17.52
C THR A 98 10.03 5.47 -17.82
N ILE A 99 8.71 5.43 -18.07
CA ILE A 99 7.91 6.64 -18.24
C ILE A 99 7.77 7.38 -16.91
N ASN A 100 7.61 6.67 -15.80
CA ASN A 100 7.63 7.30 -14.47
C ASN A 100 8.96 8.02 -14.20
N HIS A 101 10.10 7.39 -14.52
CA HIS A 101 11.40 8.04 -14.44
C HIS A 101 11.49 9.29 -15.30
N LEU A 102 11.00 9.22 -16.55
CA LEU A 102 10.97 10.38 -17.44
C LEU A 102 10.12 11.54 -16.85
N ILE A 103 8.93 11.26 -16.32
CA ILE A 103 8.08 12.26 -15.66
C ILE A 103 8.83 12.91 -14.49
N VAL A 104 9.47 12.10 -13.66
CA VAL A 104 10.23 12.56 -12.49
C VAL A 104 11.45 13.39 -12.91
N ASP A 105 12.21 12.94 -13.90
CA ASP A 105 13.43 13.62 -14.37
C ASP A 105 13.13 14.97 -15.03
N LYS A 106 11.90 15.15 -15.54
CA LYS A 106 11.39 16.45 -16.05
C LYS A 106 10.76 17.34 -14.97
N GLY A 107 10.95 17.01 -13.68
CA GLY A 107 10.42 17.81 -12.56
C GLY A 107 8.94 17.58 -12.27
N GLY A 108 8.40 16.44 -12.69
CA GLY A 108 6.97 16.14 -12.54
C GLY A 108 6.50 16.07 -11.09
N ILE A 109 7.38 15.66 -10.16
CA ILE A 109 7.03 15.60 -8.73
C ILE A 109 6.74 16.98 -8.17
N GLU A 110 7.61 17.96 -8.45
CA GLU A 110 7.48 19.34 -7.97
C GLU A 110 6.23 20.01 -8.57
N VAL A 111 6.00 19.81 -9.88
CA VAL A 111 4.85 20.36 -10.60
C VAL A 111 3.54 19.77 -10.06
N LEU A 112 3.45 18.45 -9.93
CA LEU A 112 2.26 17.77 -9.41
C LEU A 112 2.00 18.15 -7.95
N MET A 113 3.04 18.19 -7.11
CA MET A 113 2.93 18.60 -5.71
C MET A 113 2.42 20.04 -5.58
N SER A 114 2.88 20.96 -6.43
CA SER A 114 2.34 22.32 -6.49
C SER A 114 0.85 22.31 -6.83
N GLY A 115 0.43 21.47 -7.80
CA GLY A 115 -0.98 21.25 -8.13
C GLY A 115 -1.81 20.66 -6.97
N VAL A 116 -1.23 19.76 -6.17
CA VAL A 116 -1.89 19.22 -4.96
C VAL A 116 -2.11 20.32 -3.91
N ILE A 117 -1.10 21.17 -3.68
CA ILE A 117 -1.17 22.23 -2.66
C ILE A 117 -2.08 23.38 -3.09
N SER A 118 -1.88 23.92 -4.29
CA SER A 118 -2.52 25.16 -4.76
C SER A 118 -3.80 24.94 -5.55
N GLY A 119 -3.95 23.77 -6.18
CA GLY A 119 -5.12 23.44 -7.01
C GLY A 119 -6.38 23.22 -6.20
N THR A 120 -7.53 23.10 -6.86
CA THR A 120 -8.84 22.82 -6.25
C THR A 120 -9.65 21.86 -7.13
N GLY A 121 -10.69 21.26 -6.56
CA GLY A 121 -11.63 20.40 -7.30
C GLY A 121 -10.94 19.27 -8.07
N GLU A 122 -11.44 19.00 -9.27
CA GLU A 122 -10.93 17.92 -10.14
C GLU A 122 -9.43 18.06 -10.44
N PHE A 123 -8.93 19.28 -10.66
CA PHE A 123 -7.51 19.49 -10.96
C PHE A 123 -6.60 18.97 -9.83
N ARG A 124 -6.93 19.31 -8.57
CA ARG A 124 -6.18 18.80 -7.41
C ARG A 124 -6.22 17.29 -7.36
N ILE A 125 -7.41 16.70 -7.54
CA ILE A 125 -7.60 15.25 -7.48
C ILE A 125 -6.82 14.53 -8.57
N GLN A 126 -6.74 15.09 -9.78
CA GLN A 126 -5.91 14.52 -10.84
C GLN A 126 -4.41 14.58 -10.52
N CYS A 127 -3.93 15.66 -9.92
CA CYS A 127 -2.53 15.70 -9.45
C CYS A 127 -2.26 14.63 -8.37
N ILE A 128 -3.20 14.44 -7.43
CA ILE A 128 -3.09 13.39 -6.40
C ILE A 128 -3.07 12.00 -7.05
N TRP A 129 -3.93 11.76 -8.04
CA TRP A 129 -4.00 10.48 -8.74
C TRP A 129 -2.71 10.20 -9.52
N ALA A 130 -2.18 11.18 -10.27
CA ALA A 130 -0.89 11.06 -10.95
C ALA A 130 0.23 10.65 -9.99
N MET A 131 0.34 11.32 -8.83
CA MET A 131 1.35 10.98 -7.82
C MET A 131 1.14 9.59 -7.22
N GLY A 132 -0.12 9.15 -7.08
CA GLY A 132 -0.45 7.80 -6.66
C GLY A 132 0.04 6.73 -7.65
N ASN A 133 -0.16 6.95 -8.96
CA ASN A 133 0.32 6.04 -10.02
C ASN A 133 1.85 5.96 -10.02
N ILE A 134 2.53 7.12 -9.95
CA ILE A 134 4.00 7.18 -9.85
C ILE A 134 4.50 6.37 -8.63
N ALA A 135 3.83 6.50 -7.49
CA ALA A 135 4.19 5.77 -6.27
C ALA A 135 3.86 4.27 -6.33
N ALA A 136 2.84 3.88 -7.07
CA ALA A 136 2.41 2.48 -7.20
C ALA A 136 3.38 1.68 -8.09
N ASP A 137 3.80 2.27 -9.21
CA ASP A 137 4.47 1.56 -10.30
C ASP A 137 5.98 1.79 -10.38
N CYS A 138 6.55 2.73 -9.62
CA CYS A 138 8.00 3.00 -9.58
C CYS A 138 8.51 3.13 -8.13
N GLY A 139 9.27 2.13 -7.67
CA GLY A 139 9.76 2.07 -6.29
C GLY A 139 10.68 3.22 -5.89
N SER A 140 11.61 3.60 -6.77
CA SER A 140 12.52 4.73 -6.53
C SER A 140 11.81 6.09 -6.63
N CYS A 141 10.83 6.22 -7.53
CA CYS A 141 9.99 7.41 -7.66
C CYS A 141 9.08 7.60 -6.44
N LYS A 142 8.57 6.50 -5.85
CA LYS A 142 7.81 6.52 -4.59
C LYS A 142 8.61 7.15 -3.46
N GLU A 143 9.89 6.81 -3.31
CA GLU A 143 10.74 7.40 -2.27
C GLU A 143 10.88 8.91 -2.47
N LYS A 144 11.07 9.37 -3.71
CA LYS A 144 11.07 10.81 -4.04
C LYS A 144 9.74 11.48 -3.67
N CYS A 145 8.60 10.85 -3.97
CA CYS A 145 7.27 11.36 -3.60
C CYS A 145 7.08 11.45 -2.08
N ARG A 146 7.59 10.48 -1.30
CA ARG A 146 7.53 10.52 0.18
C ARG A 146 8.31 11.71 0.74
N ASN A 147 9.43 12.07 0.11
CA ASN A 147 10.33 13.13 0.57
C ASN A 147 9.82 14.56 0.30
N THR A 148 8.66 14.75 -0.36
CA THR A 148 8.08 16.09 -0.62
C THR A 148 7.16 16.59 0.48
N GLY A 149 6.84 15.75 1.47
CA GLY A 149 5.79 16.04 2.45
C GLY A 149 4.36 15.80 1.93
N LEU A 150 4.19 15.15 0.77
CA LEU A 150 2.88 14.79 0.20
C LEU A 150 1.98 14.08 1.22
N VAL A 151 2.51 13.12 1.97
CA VAL A 151 1.77 12.38 3.00
C VAL A 151 1.12 13.33 4.02
N THR A 152 1.83 14.40 4.43
CA THR A 152 1.31 15.43 5.33
C THR A 152 0.20 16.26 4.70
N VAL A 153 0.31 16.57 3.41
CA VAL A 153 -0.75 17.31 2.69
C VAL A 153 -2.01 16.45 2.57
N LEU A 154 -1.87 15.18 2.17
CA LEU A 154 -3.01 14.26 2.07
C LEU A 154 -3.68 14.02 3.42
N ALA A 155 -2.92 13.88 4.50
CA ALA A 155 -3.44 13.77 5.86
C ALA A 155 -4.33 14.96 6.24
N ARG A 156 -3.87 16.18 5.91
CA ARG A 156 -4.64 17.41 6.17
C ARG A 156 -5.92 17.46 5.34
N LEU A 157 -5.87 17.09 4.07
CA LEU A 157 -7.06 17.06 3.19
C LEU A 157 -8.15 16.12 3.74
N LEU A 158 -7.75 14.93 4.19
CA LEU A 158 -8.66 13.96 4.80
C LEU A 158 -9.23 14.46 6.13
N SER A 159 -8.37 14.99 7.01
CA SER A 159 -8.76 15.50 8.33
C SER A 159 -9.71 16.69 8.26
N GLN A 160 -9.43 17.64 7.36
CA GLN A 160 -10.26 18.82 7.14
C GLN A 160 -11.55 18.52 6.38
N ARG A 161 -11.68 17.33 5.80
CA ARG A 161 -12.83 16.91 4.99
C ARG A 161 -13.12 17.88 3.83
N VAL A 162 -12.06 18.41 3.21
CA VAL A 162 -12.19 19.33 2.06
C VAL A 162 -12.80 18.62 0.84
N HIS A 163 -12.61 17.30 0.77
CA HIS A 163 -13.21 16.42 -0.23
C HIS A 163 -14.04 15.35 0.48
N THR A 164 -15.36 15.36 0.26
CA THR A 164 -16.28 14.43 0.93
C THR A 164 -16.94 13.44 -0.02
N ASP A 165 -16.85 13.69 -1.32
CA ASP A 165 -17.40 12.80 -2.33
C ASP A 165 -16.58 11.52 -2.43
N LEU A 166 -17.28 10.40 -2.59
CA LEU A 166 -16.65 9.07 -2.61
C LEU A 166 -15.55 8.95 -3.67
N SER A 167 -15.74 9.56 -4.84
CA SER A 167 -14.75 9.53 -5.93
C SER A 167 -13.43 10.20 -5.53
N ASP A 168 -13.52 11.40 -4.95
CA ASP A 168 -12.34 12.14 -4.51
C ASP A 168 -11.63 11.42 -3.36
N LEU A 169 -12.40 10.92 -2.39
CA LEU A 169 -11.88 10.16 -1.26
C LEU A 169 -11.14 8.90 -1.72
N LYS A 170 -11.67 8.17 -2.71
CA LYS A 170 -11.00 7.01 -3.29
C LYS A 170 -9.64 7.38 -3.85
N ASN A 171 -9.53 8.46 -4.63
CA ASN A 171 -8.25 8.88 -5.21
C ASN A 171 -7.25 9.32 -4.14
N ILE A 172 -7.70 10.06 -3.11
CA ILE A 172 -6.84 10.50 -2.01
C ILE A 172 -6.34 9.31 -1.19
N VAL A 173 -7.23 8.41 -0.75
CA VAL A 173 -6.87 7.25 0.06
C VAL A 173 -6.04 6.26 -0.74
N TRP A 174 -6.33 6.06 -2.03
CA TRP A 174 -5.53 5.20 -2.89
C TRP A 174 -4.10 5.73 -3.07
N CYS A 175 -3.93 7.05 -3.22
CA CYS A 175 -2.61 7.68 -3.22
C CYS A 175 -1.87 7.46 -1.89
N VAL A 176 -2.55 7.69 -0.75
CA VAL A 176 -2.01 7.38 0.59
C VAL A 176 -1.58 5.92 0.67
N MET A 177 -2.42 4.97 0.29
CA MET A 177 -2.13 3.54 0.36
C MET A 177 -0.85 3.18 -0.40
N ASN A 178 -0.67 3.69 -1.62
CA ASN A 178 0.53 3.42 -2.41
C ASN A 178 1.77 4.11 -1.84
N LEU A 179 1.63 5.33 -1.32
CA LEU A 179 2.70 6.00 -0.62
C LEU A 179 3.08 5.29 0.66
N LEU A 180 2.17 4.63 1.37
CA LEU A 180 2.48 3.92 2.61
C LEU A 180 2.93 2.46 2.39
N ARG A 181 2.66 1.89 1.21
CA ARG A 181 3.01 0.50 0.88
C ARG A 181 4.50 0.19 1.13
N GLY A 182 4.74 -0.81 1.97
CA GLY A 182 6.06 -1.21 2.43
C GLY A 182 6.54 -0.45 3.68
N GLY A 183 5.62 0.08 4.48
CA GLY A 183 5.89 0.68 5.78
C GLY A 183 6.39 2.12 5.74
N ILE A 184 6.32 2.77 6.90
CA ILE A 184 6.82 4.13 7.14
C ILE A 184 8.13 4.04 7.90
N ARG A 185 9.22 4.56 7.32
CA ARG A 185 10.49 4.64 8.02
C ARG A 185 10.46 5.76 9.06
N ASN A 186 11.07 5.53 10.21
CA ASN A 186 11.14 6.51 11.28
C ASN A 186 11.76 7.84 10.79
N GLY A 187 11.21 8.97 11.25
CA GLY A 187 11.63 10.32 10.86
C GLY A 187 11.22 10.79 9.46
N THR A 188 10.69 9.91 8.59
CA THR A 188 10.28 10.32 7.22
C THR A 188 8.92 11.02 7.17
N VAL A 189 8.04 10.73 8.13
CA VAL A 189 6.73 11.35 8.27
C VAL A 189 6.57 11.79 9.74
N PRO A 190 6.15 13.05 10.01
CA PRO A 190 5.91 13.49 11.38
C PRO A 190 4.86 12.63 12.09
N ILE A 191 5.06 12.31 13.37
CA ILE A 191 4.09 11.53 14.16
C ILE A 191 2.69 12.15 14.15
N SER A 192 2.60 13.49 14.24
CA SER A 192 1.31 14.19 14.15
C SER A 192 0.59 14.00 12.80
N THR A 193 1.34 13.79 11.73
CA THR A 193 0.78 13.40 10.42
C THR A 193 0.25 11.97 10.47
N ILE A 194 0.98 11.05 11.11
CA ILE A 194 0.54 9.66 11.25
C ILE A 194 -0.74 9.57 12.09
N GLU A 195 -0.80 10.26 13.23
CA GLU A 195 -2.00 10.35 14.08
C GLU A 195 -3.21 10.89 13.29
N MET A 196 -3.00 11.93 12.48
CA MET A 196 -4.02 12.53 11.64
C MET A 196 -4.53 11.56 10.56
N LEU A 197 -3.62 10.79 9.94
CA LEU A 197 -3.97 9.75 8.99
C LEU A 197 -4.75 8.62 9.66
N VAL A 198 -4.26 8.07 10.77
CA VAL A 198 -4.91 6.98 11.50
C VAL A 198 -6.35 7.35 11.84
N ARG A 199 -6.58 8.53 12.42
CA ARG A 199 -7.94 9.02 12.74
C ARG A 199 -8.84 9.15 11.52
N SER A 200 -8.30 9.68 10.42
CA SER A 200 -9.07 9.89 9.20
C SER A 200 -9.42 8.58 8.52
N LEU A 201 -8.45 7.67 8.38
CA LEU A 201 -8.62 6.34 7.80
C LEU A 201 -9.57 5.49 8.65
N PHE A 202 -9.42 5.50 9.98
CA PHE A 202 -10.37 4.86 10.90
C PHE A 202 -11.80 5.38 10.70
N THR A 203 -11.96 6.71 10.62
CA THR A 203 -13.28 7.32 10.39
C THR A 203 -13.93 6.86 9.09
N LEU A 204 -13.15 6.73 8.01
CA LEU A 204 -13.62 6.25 6.71
C LEU A 204 -13.91 4.75 6.74
N SER A 205 -13.06 3.94 7.39
CA SER A 205 -13.23 2.49 7.55
C SER A 205 -14.54 2.12 8.25
N LYS A 206 -15.09 2.97 9.12
CA LYS A 206 -16.41 2.73 9.75
C LYS A 206 -17.58 2.65 8.77
N LYS A 207 -17.40 3.13 7.53
CA LYS A 207 -18.42 3.04 6.46
C LYS A 207 -18.21 1.82 5.57
N TYR A 208 -17.60 0.76 6.07
CA TYR A 208 -17.21 -0.41 5.28
C TYR A 208 -18.38 -1.11 4.59
N ASP A 209 -19.59 -0.97 5.13
CA ASP A 209 -20.84 -1.51 4.62
C ASP A 209 -21.39 -0.77 3.39
N VAL A 210 -21.11 0.54 3.28
CA VAL A 210 -21.54 1.40 2.17
C VAL A 210 -20.40 1.69 1.18
N TRP A 211 -19.18 1.88 1.69
CA TRP A 211 -17.99 2.30 0.94
C TRP A 211 -16.90 1.22 0.97
N MET A 212 -17.28 -0.04 0.72
CA MET A 212 -16.41 -1.21 0.85
C MET A 212 -15.04 -1.07 0.18
N GLU A 213 -14.98 -0.62 -1.08
CA GLU A 213 -13.70 -0.44 -1.79
C GLU A 213 -12.80 0.63 -1.14
N LEU A 214 -13.40 1.73 -0.65
CA LEU A 214 -12.64 2.76 0.08
C LEU A 214 -12.15 2.23 1.43
N ALA A 215 -13.00 1.48 2.15
CA ALA A 215 -12.64 0.87 3.42
C ALA A 215 -11.50 -0.14 3.26
N LYS A 216 -11.49 -0.91 2.17
CA LYS A 216 -10.38 -1.82 1.83
C LYS A 216 -9.05 -1.07 1.74
N ASP A 217 -9.00 0.04 1.00
CA ASP A 217 -7.78 0.85 0.88
C ASP A 217 -7.40 1.52 2.22
N CYS A 218 -8.40 1.90 3.04
CA CYS A 218 -8.17 2.40 4.38
C CYS A 218 -7.54 1.35 5.29
N LEU A 219 -8.04 0.11 5.29
CA LEU A 219 -7.49 -0.99 6.07
C LEU A 219 -6.05 -1.32 5.65
N TRP A 220 -5.76 -1.35 4.36
CA TRP A 220 -4.40 -1.55 3.85
C TRP A 220 -3.44 -0.41 4.21
N SER A 221 -3.95 0.82 4.26
CA SER A 221 -3.18 1.98 4.72
C SER A 221 -2.88 1.89 6.22
N LEU A 222 -3.88 1.56 7.04
CA LEU A 222 -3.72 1.34 8.49
C LEU A 222 -2.77 0.18 8.77
N ALA A 223 -2.87 -0.91 8.02
CA ALA A 223 -1.94 -2.03 8.08
C ALA A 223 -0.51 -1.58 7.78
N SER A 224 -0.31 -0.76 6.76
CA SER A 224 1.01 -0.24 6.40
C SER A 224 1.58 0.73 7.45
N ILE A 225 0.72 1.41 8.23
CA ILE A 225 1.14 2.21 9.39
C ILE A 225 1.55 1.31 10.56
N ALA A 226 0.77 0.26 10.83
CA ALA A 226 1.07 -0.72 11.87
C ALA A 226 2.32 -1.57 11.56
N ASP A 227 2.75 -1.64 10.31
CA ASP A 227 4.05 -2.18 9.89
C ASP A 227 5.16 -1.17 10.21
N ASP A 228 5.53 -1.08 11.49
CA ASP A 228 6.43 -0.06 12.01
C ASP A 228 7.92 -0.39 11.84
N MET A 229 8.24 -1.47 11.11
CA MET A 229 9.60 -1.98 10.92
C MET A 229 10.34 -2.26 12.24
N HIS A 230 9.62 -2.77 13.24
CA HIS A 230 10.11 -3.14 14.58
C HIS A 230 10.59 -1.94 15.43
N GLN A 231 9.99 -0.77 15.22
CA GLN A 231 10.35 0.47 15.94
C GLN A 231 9.46 0.75 17.17
N GLY A 232 8.26 0.16 17.24
CA GLY A 232 7.27 0.32 18.31
C GLY A 232 6.37 1.56 18.19
N THR A 233 6.83 2.66 17.58
CA THR A 233 6.15 3.97 17.68
C THR A 233 4.85 4.05 16.89
N GLN A 234 4.81 3.54 15.65
CA GLN A 234 3.63 3.65 14.79
C GLN A 234 2.54 2.65 15.23
N ILE A 235 2.92 1.50 15.77
CA ILE A 235 1.98 0.57 16.42
C ILE A 235 1.25 1.26 17.57
N ASP A 236 1.97 2.01 18.42
CA ASP A 236 1.35 2.75 19.53
C ASP A 236 0.35 3.80 19.02
N VAL A 237 0.64 4.49 17.92
CA VAL A 237 -0.32 5.45 17.32
C VAL A 237 -1.61 4.74 16.88
N VAL A 238 -1.50 3.56 16.28
CA VAL A 238 -2.66 2.76 15.86
C VAL A 238 -3.45 2.25 17.08
N LEU A 239 -2.77 1.77 18.12
CA LEU A 239 -3.40 1.31 19.37
C LEU A 239 -4.08 2.44 20.15
N ASN A 240 -3.52 3.65 20.09
CA ASN A 240 -4.04 4.81 20.81
C ASN A 240 -5.27 5.44 20.13
N GLU A 241 -5.65 5.03 18.92
CA GLU A 241 -6.89 5.47 18.28
C GLU A 241 -8.09 4.65 18.81
N PRO A 242 -9.00 5.24 19.61
CA PRO A 242 -10.02 4.48 20.31
C PRO A 242 -11.00 3.78 19.35
N GLY A 243 -11.26 2.50 19.61
CA GLY A 243 -12.19 1.69 18.82
C GLY A 243 -11.63 1.15 17.51
N LEU A 244 -10.38 1.43 17.16
CA LEU A 244 -9.76 0.89 15.93
C LEU A 244 -9.65 -0.64 15.98
N ILE A 245 -9.20 -1.19 17.12
CA ILE A 245 -9.10 -2.64 17.34
C ILE A 245 -10.49 -3.28 17.33
N ASP A 246 -11.46 -2.68 18.01
CA ASP A 246 -12.85 -3.15 18.02
C ASP A 246 -13.44 -3.19 16.61
N LEU A 247 -13.21 -2.15 15.79
CA LEU A 247 -13.64 -2.11 14.40
C LEU A 247 -12.97 -3.21 13.55
N ALA A 248 -11.69 -3.50 13.77
CA ALA A 248 -11.02 -4.60 13.07
C ALA A 248 -11.70 -5.94 13.38
N PHE A 249 -12.03 -6.20 14.65
CA PHE A 249 -12.78 -7.40 15.04
C PHE A 249 -14.23 -7.41 14.52
N GLU A 250 -14.92 -6.28 14.55
CA GLU A 250 -16.27 -6.11 13.98
C GLU A 250 -16.29 -6.47 12.49
N ILE A 251 -15.32 -5.98 11.71
CA ILE A 251 -15.18 -6.31 10.29
C ILE A 251 -14.91 -7.81 10.10
N LEU A 252 -14.12 -8.43 10.97
CA LEU A 252 -13.83 -9.88 10.91
C LEU A 252 -15.03 -10.77 11.26
N ASP A 253 -16.01 -10.24 11.98
CA ASP A 253 -17.29 -10.88 12.22
C ASP A 253 -18.36 -10.57 11.18
N SER A 254 -18.13 -9.56 10.36
CA SER A 254 -19.07 -9.16 9.33
C SER A 254 -19.09 -10.12 8.13
N GLN A 255 -20.14 -10.02 7.32
CA GLN A 255 -20.27 -10.72 6.04
C GLN A 255 -19.30 -10.25 4.94
N TYR A 256 -18.54 -9.16 5.17
CA TYR A 256 -17.68 -8.53 4.16
C TYR A 256 -16.30 -9.20 4.10
N VAL A 257 -16.27 -10.43 3.62
CA VAL A 257 -15.07 -11.31 3.61
C VAL A 257 -13.88 -10.69 2.86
N ASP A 258 -14.11 -9.83 1.88
CA ASP A 258 -13.04 -9.14 1.14
C ASP A 258 -12.23 -8.15 2.00
N LEU A 259 -12.75 -7.74 3.15
CA LEU A 259 -12.07 -6.84 4.09
C LEU A 259 -11.29 -7.61 5.16
N HIS A 260 -11.56 -8.90 5.35
CA HIS A 260 -10.97 -9.71 6.43
C HIS A 260 -9.44 -9.76 6.33
N HIS A 261 -8.88 -9.82 5.12
CA HIS A 261 -7.42 -9.84 4.97
C HIS A 261 -6.77 -8.54 5.45
N GLY A 262 -7.34 -7.39 5.10
CA GLY A 262 -6.84 -6.09 5.56
C GLY A 262 -6.96 -5.93 7.07
N ALA A 263 -8.10 -6.33 7.65
CA ALA A 263 -8.32 -6.28 9.09
C ALA A 263 -7.35 -7.20 9.87
N LEU A 264 -7.17 -8.45 9.43
CA LEU A 264 -6.17 -9.35 10.04
C LEU A 264 -4.75 -8.82 9.90
N ARG A 265 -4.41 -8.18 8.77
CA ARG A 265 -3.08 -7.61 8.59
C ARG A 265 -2.79 -6.49 9.61
N ILE A 266 -3.77 -5.64 9.94
CA ILE A 266 -3.62 -4.64 11.01
C ILE A 266 -3.28 -5.33 12.33
N LEU A 267 -4.10 -6.31 12.73
CA LEU A 267 -3.93 -7.03 14.00
C LEU A 267 -2.59 -7.78 14.04
N GLY A 268 -2.23 -8.46 12.94
CA GLY A 268 -0.98 -9.21 12.85
C GLY A 268 0.26 -8.33 12.87
N ASN A 269 0.21 -7.15 12.26
CA ASN A 269 1.30 -6.18 12.34
C ASN A 269 1.47 -5.65 13.78
N ILE A 270 0.39 -5.38 14.50
CA ILE A 270 0.45 -5.00 15.92
C ILE A 270 1.09 -6.11 16.77
N ILE A 271 0.71 -7.38 16.52
CA ILE A 271 1.26 -8.56 17.20
C ILE A 271 2.77 -8.74 16.98
N THR A 272 3.35 -8.16 15.91
CA THR A 272 4.81 -8.19 15.69
C THR A 272 5.60 -7.24 16.60
N GLY A 273 4.88 -6.40 17.34
CA GLY A 273 5.44 -5.46 18.30
C GLY A 273 5.94 -6.12 19.59
N ASN A 274 6.01 -5.33 20.65
CA ASN A 274 6.40 -5.83 21.98
C ASN A 274 5.26 -6.60 22.67
N ASP A 275 5.56 -7.26 23.79
CA ASP A 275 4.58 -8.07 24.52
C ASP A 275 3.33 -7.27 24.95
N MET A 276 3.45 -5.98 25.29
CA MET A 276 2.28 -5.17 25.64
C MET A 276 1.38 -4.90 24.41
N GLN A 277 1.98 -4.69 23.25
CA GLN A 277 1.27 -4.47 21.99
C GLN A 277 0.57 -5.76 21.53
N THR A 278 1.24 -6.91 21.68
CA THR A 278 0.62 -8.24 21.48
C THR A 278 -0.54 -8.46 22.43
N ALA A 279 -0.36 -8.14 23.73
CA ALA A 279 -1.39 -8.27 24.76
C ALA A 279 -2.67 -7.48 24.40
N ALA A 280 -2.52 -6.28 23.81
CA ALA A 280 -3.66 -5.45 23.41
C ALA A 280 -4.57 -6.12 22.36
N VAL A 281 -4.02 -7.01 21.51
CA VAL A 281 -4.81 -7.76 20.52
C VAL A 281 -5.34 -9.06 21.11
N VAL A 282 -4.50 -9.85 21.78
CA VAL A 282 -4.89 -11.18 22.27
C VAL A 282 -5.88 -11.13 23.44
N ALA A 283 -5.92 -10.02 24.18
CA ALA A 283 -6.89 -9.81 25.26
C ALA A 283 -8.30 -9.45 24.75
N HIS A 284 -8.48 -9.19 23.46
CA HIS A 284 -9.79 -8.85 22.92
C HIS A 284 -10.74 -10.07 23.00
N PRO A 285 -11.99 -9.93 23.50
CA PRO A 285 -12.87 -11.06 23.76
C PRO A 285 -13.18 -11.95 22.55
N ARG A 286 -13.14 -11.38 21.34
CA ARG A 286 -13.39 -12.10 20.08
C ARG A 286 -12.13 -12.69 19.43
N PHE A 287 -10.95 -12.44 20.00
CA PHE A 287 -9.67 -12.85 19.42
C PHE A 287 -9.63 -14.35 19.13
N TYR A 288 -9.98 -15.17 20.12
CA TYR A 288 -9.93 -16.62 20.00
C TYR A 288 -10.86 -17.17 18.90
N ASP A 289 -12.13 -16.73 18.88
CA ASP A 289 -13.11 -17.14 17.88
C ASP A 289 -12.68 -16.77 16.47
N ILE A 290 -12.17 -15.56 16.29
CA ILE A 290 -11.67 -15.07 15.01
C ILE A 290 -10.46 -15.87 14.57
N LEU A 291 -9.49 -16.11 15.46
CA LEU A 291 -8.30 -16.89 15.11
C LEU A 291 -8.66 -18.30 14.64
N CYS A 292 -9.56 -18.99 15.36
CA CYS A 292 -10.04 -20.32 14.99
C CYS A 292 -10.77 -20.32 13.64
N ARG A 293 -11.65 -19.34 13.40
CA ARG A 293 -12.37 -19.20 12.13
C ARG A 293 -11.40 -18.91 10.99
N SER A 294 -10.45 -17.99 11.20
CA SER A 294 -9.51 -17.54 10.18
C SER A 294 -8.52 -18.62 9.77
N ILE A 295 -8.10 -19.52 10.67
CA ILE A 295 -7.19 -20.63 10.33
C ILE A 295 -7.91 -21.84 9.72
N SER A 296 -9.22 -21.98 9.95
CA SER A 296 -10.04 -23.07 9.41
C SER A 296 -9.94 -23.19 7.89
N TYR A 297 -10.00 -24.43 7.38
CA TYR A 297 -9.95 -24.75 5.94
C TYR A 297 -11.05 -24.05 5.11
N GLN A 298 -12.14 -23.63 5.75
CA GLN A 298 -13.25 -22.92 5.13
C GLN A 298 -12.92 -21.46 4.81
N SER A 299 -11.93 -20.88 5.49
CA SER A 299 -11.47 -19.52 5.24
C SER A 299 -10.65 -19.43 3.95
N ARG A 300 -10.61 -18.24 3.34
CA ARG A 300 -9.77 -17.99 2.15
C ARG A 300 -8.28 -18.21 2.44
N SER A 301 -7.51 -18.56 1.42
CA SER A 301 -6.09 -18.94 1.57
C SER A 301 -5.17 -17.79 1.99
N ASP A 302 -5.53 -16.53 1.69
CA ASP A 302 -4.86 -15.33 2.17
C ASP A 302 -5.10 -15.11 3.66
N VAL A 303 -6.36 -15.18 4.09
CA VAL A 303 -6.81 -15.09 5.49
C VAL A 303 -6.16 -16.18 6.37
N ARG A 304 -6.19 -17.44 5.92
CA ARG A 304 -5.56 -18.56 6.67
C ARG A 304 -4.06 -18.36 6.86
N ARG A 305 -3.38 -17.87 5.81
CA ARG A 305 -1.93 -17.60 5.88
C ARG A 305 -1.65 -16.49 6.87
N GLU A 306 -2.48 -15.46 6.89
CA GLU A 306 -2.36 -14.34 7.82
C GLU A 306 -2.56 -14.80 9.27
N ALA A 307 -3.60 -15.58 9.54
CA ALA A 307 -3.86 -16.15 10.86
C ALA A 307 -2.72 -17.06 11.33
N ALA A 308 -2.21 -17.93 10.45
CA ALA A 308 -1.06 -18.78 10.76
C ALA A 308 0.21 -17.95 11.06
N TRP A 309 0.40 -16.83 10.37
CA TRP A 309 1.51 -15.91 10.64
C TRP A 309 1.35 -15.22 11.99
N MET A 310 0.14 -14.75 12.33
CA MET A 310 -0.18 -14.24 13.66
C MET A 310 0.16 -15.26 14.76
N CYS A 311 -0.26 -16.51 14.61
CA CYS A 311 0.08 -17.59 15.55
C CYS A 311 1.60 -17.72 15.76
N SER A 312 2.39 -17.61 14.69
CA SER A 312 3.85 -17.71 14.78
C SER A 312 4.47 -16.57 15.59
N ASN A 313 3.96 -15.34 15.46
CA ASN A 313 4.43 -14.18 16.23
C ASN A 313 3.98 -14.24 17.69
N ILE A 314 2.74 -14.69 17.96
CA ILE A 314 2.24 -14.92 19.32
C ILE A 314 3.10 -15.96 20.03
N ALA A 315 3.43 -17.05 19.33
CA ALA A 315 4.31 -18.09 19.86
C ALA A 315 5.75 -17.61 20.11
N ALA A 316 6.16 -16.51 19.50
CA ALA A 316 7.47 -15.88 19.69
C ALA A 316 7.46 -14.74 20.75
N SER A 317 6.30 -14.42 21.32
CA SER A 317 6.12 -13.38 22.36
C SER A 317 6.34 -13.97 23.76
N SER A 318 5.59 -13.51 24.77
CA SER A 318 5.70 -13.96 26.16
C SER A 318 5.23 -15.41 26.35
N GLN A 319 5.66 -16.03 27.46
CA GLN A 319 5.22 -17.39 27.80
C GLN A 319 3.70 -17.48 27.99
N ASP A 320 3.08 -16.45 28.58
CA ASP A 320 1.63 -16.41 28.80
C ASP A 320 0.85 -16.38 27.47
N HIS A 321 1.35 -15.65 26.46
CA HIS A 321 0.77 -15.63 25.12
C HIS A 321 0.92 -16.97 24.40
N MET A 322 2.07 -17.62 24.57
CA MET A 322 2.30 -18.97 24.07
C MET A 322 1.33 -19.97 24.69
N ASP A 323 1.19 -19.94 26.01
CA ASP A 323 0.30 -20.83 26.74
C ASP A 323 -1.15 -20.61 26.29
N LEU A 324 -1.59 -19.36 26.11
CA LEU A 324 -2.92 -19.05 25.55
C LEU A 324 -3.16 -19.69 24.18
N LEU A 325 -2.14 -19.76 23.33
CA LEU A 325 -2.24 -20.40 22.00
C LEU A 325 -2.28 -21.93 22.07
N PHE A 326 -1.50 -22.54 22.97
CA PHE A 326 -1.30 -23.99 23.03
C PHE A 326 -2.14 -24.73 24.09
N LEU A 327 -2.92 -24.01 24.88
CA LEU A 327 -3.90 -24.64 25.79
C LEU A 327 -5.07 -25.28 25.02
N ASP A 328 -5.40 -24.79 23.81
CA ASP A 328 -6.45 -25.38 22.99
C ASP A 328 -5.90 -26.28 21.86
N TRP A 329 -6.22 -27.56 21.95
CA TRP A 329 -5.83 -28.57 20.98
C TRP A 329 -6.34 -28.30 19.55
N ASN A 330 -7.44 -27.56 19.40
CA ASN A 330 -8.02 -27.26 18.09
C ASN A 330 -7.11 -26.34 17.27
N ILE A 331 -6.59 -25.26 17.86
CA ILE A 331 -5.65 -24.36 17.18
C ILE A 331 -4.38 -25.14 16.81
N PHE A 332 -3.87 -25.94 17.74
CA PHE A 332 -2.70 -26.76 17.51
C PHE A 332 -2.89 -27.77 16.37
N ALA A 333 -4.02 -28.48 16.34
CA ALA A 333 -4.34 -29.43 15.28
C ALA A 333 -4.44 -28.74 13.90
N MET A 334 -5.11 -27.58 13.84
CA MET A 334 -5.23 -26.81 12.59
C MET A 334 -3.87 -26.29 12.10
N LEU A 335 -2.98 -25.87 13.01
CA LEU A 335 -1.61 -25.50 12.66
C LEU A 335 -0.82 -26.70 12.13
N LEU A 336 -0.91 -27.87 12.78
CA LEU A 336 -0.23 -29.09 12.37
C LEU A 336 -0.68 -29.56 10.98
N ASP A 337 -1.97 -29.47 10.68
CA ASP A 337 -2.51 -29.74 9.35
C ASP A 337 -1.99 -28.72 8.33
N GLY A 338 -1.84 -27.45 8.73
CA GLY A 338 -1.20 -26.40 7.94
C GLY A 338 0.26 -26.73 7.55
N VAL A 339 1.04 -27.34 8.44
CA VAL A 339 2.40 -27.84 8.15
C VAL A 339 2.39 -28.92 7.07
N ARG A 340 1.35 -29.75 7.06
CA ARG A 340 1.17 -30.87 6.13
C ARG A 340 0.43 -30.48 4.85
N SER A 341 -0.12 -29.26 4.79
CA SER A 341 -0.90 -28.74 3.67
C SER A 341 -0.10 -28.73 2.37
N SER A 342 -0.75 -28.91 1.22
CA SER A 342 -0.12 -28.75 -0.11
C SER A 342 0.24 -27.29 -0.44
N GLU A 343 -0.27 -26.32 0.33
CA GLU A 343 -0.02 -24.90 0.15
C GLU A 343 1.37 -24.47 0.64
N LYS A 344 2.30 -24.28 -0.31
CA LYS A 344 3.71 -23.90 -0.03
C LYS A 344 3.86 -22.70 0.91
N LYS A 345 3.02 -21.67 0.77
CA LYS A 345 3.11 -20.44 1.59
C LYS A 345 2.63 -20.69 3.03
N LEU A 346 1.57 -21.47 3.23
CA LEU A 346 1.08 -21.82 4.56
C LEU A 346 2.11 -22.69 5.30
N ARG A 347 2.66 -23.69 4.61
CA ARG A 347 3.73 -24.55 5.15
C ARG A 347 4.97 -23.80 5.60
N LYS A 348 5.29 -22.62 5.03
CA LYS A 348 6.49 -21.84 5.40
C LYS A 348 6.32 -21.02 6.68
N VAL A 349 5.08 -20.73 7.07
CA VAL A 349 4.77 -19.77 8.14
C VAL A 349 4.58 -20.47 9.48
N VAL A 350 4.05 -21.69 9.47
CA VAL A 350 3.88 -22.53 10.67
C VAL A 350 5.19 -23.12 11.29
N PRO A 351 6.31 -23.38 10.57
CA PRO A 351 7.39 -24.25 11.08
C PRO A 351 8.29 -23.70 12.18
N THR A 352 8.55 -22.39 12.30
CA THR A 352 9.75 -21.93 13.03
C THR A 352 9.64 -22.04 14.55
N HIS A 353 8.46 -21.87 15.16
CA HIS A 353 8.30 -21.93 16.62
C HIS A 353 7.56 -23.18 17.12
N VAL A 354 6.66 -23.75 16.31
CA VAL A 354 5.90 -24.97 16.67
C VAL A 354 6.82 -26.20 16.77
N GLN A 355 7.90 -26.25 15.98
CA GLN A 355 8.91 -27.32 16.08
C GLN A 355 9.95 -27.11 17.19
N MET A 356 10.26 -25.86 17.57
CA MET A 356 11.31 -25.57 18.56
C MET A 356 10.85 -25.73 20.01
N ASN A 357 9.58 -25.49 20.31
CA ASN A 357 9.06 -25.50 21.68
C ASN A 357 8.35 -26.81 22.09
N TRP A 358 8.29 -27.80 21.18
CA TRP A 358 7.79 -29.13 21.50
C TRP A 358 8.95 -30.12 21.62
N PRO A 359 9.25 -30.64 22.82
CA PRO A 359 10.28 -31.66 22.93
C PRO A 359 9.80 -32.91 22.18
N ILE A 360 10.67 -33.42 21.32
CA ILE A 360 10.53 -34.64 20.50
C ILE A 360 10.11 -35.88 21.35
N THR A 361 10.12 -35.81 22.67
CA THR A 361 9.71 -36.86 23.60
C THR A 361 8.21 -37.16 23.64
N ALA A 362 7.32 -36.22 23.28
CA ALA A 362 5.87 -36.50 23.36
C ALA A 362 5.33 -37.36 22.19
N GLN A 363 6.15 -37.66 21.17
CA GLN A 363 5.81 -38.69 20.18
C GLN A 363 5.78 -40.12 20.75
N ARG A 364 6.22 -40.35 22.01
CA ARG A 364 6.24 -41.68 22.61
C ARG A 364 5.08 -42.02 23.55
N HIS A 365 4.18 -41.09 23.86
CA HIS A 365 3.05 -41.36 24.75
C HIS A 365 1.72 -40.85 24.18
N THR A 366 1.19 -41.56 23.19
CA THR A 366 -0.19 -41.43 22.70
C THR A 366 -1.23 -42.09 23.61
N SER A 367 -0.92 -42.30 24.89
CA SER A 367 -1.86 -42.86 25.86
C SER A 367 -1.57 -42.35 27.26
N CYS A 368 -2.13 -41.18 27.60
CA CYS A 368 -2.72 -40.86 28.91
C CYS A 368 -2.99 -39.36 29.00
N HIS A 369 -4.21 -39.02 29.43
CA HIS A 369 -4.56 -37.68 29.91
C HIS A 369 -3.72 -37.37 31.16
N ALA A 370 -2.68 -36.55 31.02
CA ALA A 370 -1.99 -35.91 32.14
C ALA A 370 -1.65 -34.45 31.76
N PRO A 371 -1.69 -33.50 32.70
CA PRO A 371 -1.61 -32.07 32.38
C PRO A 371 -0.18 -31.67 31.98
N ILE A 372 -0.09 -30.88 30.91
CA ILE A 372 1.10 -30.39 30.18
C ILE A 372 2.10 -29.58 31.05
N ARG A 373 1.80 -29.37 32.34
CA ARG A 373 2.41 -28.34 33.19
C ARG A 373 3.87 -28.57 33.61
N THR A 374 4.44 -29.77 33.39
CA THR A 374 5.71 -30.13 34.04
C THR A 374 6.97 -30.06 33.15
N HIS A 375 6.88 -29.68 31.87
CA HIS A 375 8.01 -29.84 30.93
C HIS A 375 8.52 -28.57 30.23
N LEU A 376 7.99 -27.39 30.54
CA LEU A 376 8.38 -26.12 29.91
C LEU A 376 9.60 -25.41 30.52
N MET A 377 10.35 -26.03 31.45
CA MET A 377 11.29 -25.25 32.26
C MET A 377 12.61 -24.84 31.61
N HIS A 378 13.07 -25.37 30.47
CA HIS A 378 14.40 -25.03 29.94
C HIS A 378 14.46 -25.10 28.42
N VAL A 379 14.40 -23.98 27.69
CA VAL A 379 15.19 -23.73 26.45
C VAL A 379 15.28 -22.21 26.22
N ARG A 380 16.51 -21.69 26.07
CA ARG A 380 16.85 -20.28 25.81
C ARG A 380 16.61 -19.88 24.35
N ALA A 381 16.28 -18.59 24.20
CA ALA A 381 16.05 -17.86 22.96
C ALA A 381 17.13 -18.02 21.87
N CYS A 382 16.69 -18.23 20.64
CA CYS A 382 17.41 -17.79 19.43
C CYS A 382 16.59 -16.65 18.80
N LYS A 383 16.99 -15.40 19.06
CA LYS A 383 16.65 -14.26 18.21
C LYS A 383 17.54 -14.34 16.97
N ILE A 384 16.94 -14.33 15.78
CA ILE A 384 17.67 -14.26 14.51
C ILE A 384 17.96 -12.78 14.24
N GLU A 385 19.23 -12.47 14.00
CA GLU A 385 19.80 -11.16 13.61
C GLU A 385 19.31 -10.69 12.23
#